data_AF-A0AAW9I5C4-F1
#
_entry.id   AF-A0AAW9I5C4-F1
#
_cell.length_a   1.000
_cell.length_b   1.000
_cell.length_c   1.000
_cell.angle_alpha   90.00
_cell.angle_beta   90.00
_cell.angle_gamma   90.00
#
_symmetry.space_group_name_H-M   'P 1'
#
loop_
_entity.id
_entity.type
_entity.pdbx_description
1 polymer ?
#
loop_
_entity_poly.entity_id
_entity_poly.type
_entity_poly.pdbx_seq_one_letter_code
_entity_poly.pdbx_strand_id
1 'polypeptide(L)'
;GMISAATGAMASLMGPLVAMHGSEYLYAATILTGILQLLMGALKFGRFITFVPQPVSTGFVNSLAIIIFLAQLPNFKGESWPMYLMVIGTLLIIYLLPLVTKAIPSALVAIIVMTIIAVWFKAPVQT
;
A
#
# COMPACT_ATOMS: atom_id res chain seq x y z
N GLY A 1 -18.90 -0.49 -9.29
CA GLY A 1 -19.01 -1.20 -8.00
C GLY A 1 -17.85 -0.80 -7.11
N MET A 2 -18.02 -0.81 -5.80
CA MET A 2 -16.92 -0.61 -4.85
C MET A 2 -16.11 -1.92 -4.75
N ILE A 3 -14.79 -1.84 -4.89
CA ILE A 3 -13.89 -2.98 -4.78
C ILE A 3 -13.38 -3.04 -3.34
N SER A 4 -13.62 -4.15 -2.64
CA SER A 4 -13.02 -4.42 -1.34
C SER A 4 -11.73 -5.23 -1.55
N ALA A 5 -10.60 -4.71 -1.09
CA ALA A 5 -9.27 -5.32 -1.23
C ALA A 5 -8.39 -4.95 -0.03
N ALA A 6 -7.18 -5.53 0.03
CA ALA A 6 -6.19 -5.17 1.04
C ALA A 6 -5.73 -3.72 0.82
N THR A 7 -5.95 -2.85 1.82
CA THR A 7 -5.55 -1.44 1.77
C THR A 7 -4.36 -1.17 2.68
N GLY A 8 -3.59 -0.13 2.37
CA GLY A 8 -2.47 0.31 3.21
C GLY A 8 -2.88 0.64 4.65
N ALA A 9 -4.11 1.14 4.84
CA ALA A 9 -4.68 1.46 6.15
C ALA A 9 -4.78 0.26 7.08
N MET A 10 -5.11 -0.92 6.56
CA MET A 10 -5.12 -2.16 7.34
C MET A 10 -3.68 -2.67 7.54
N ALA A 11 -2.87 -2.67 6.48
CA ALA A 11 -1.50 -3.17 6.54
C ALA A 11 -0.62 -2.43 7.57
N SER A 12 -0.79 -1.12 7.71
CA SER A 12 -0.02 -0.30 8.67
C SER A 12 -0.24 -0.71 10.13
N LEU A 13 -1.40 -1.30 10.46
CA LEU A 13 -1.70 -1.79 11.81
C LEU A 13 -1.24 -3.24 12.01
N MET A 14 -1.25 -4.04 10.94
CA MET A 14 -0.89 -5.45 11.00
C MET A 14 0.63 -5.67 11.13
N GLY A 15 1.45 -4.80 10.53
CA GLY A 15 2.92 -4.92 10.63
C GLY A 15 3.43 -4.98 12.08
N PRO A 16 3.10 -4.01 12.95
CA PRO A 16 3.46 -4.05 14.37
C PRO A 16 2.88 -5.25 15.12
N LEU A 17 1.64 -5.66 14.81
CA LEU A 17 1.02 -6.82 15.43
C LEU A 17 1.84 -8.10 15.17
N VAL A 18 2.20 -8.33 13.90
CA VAL A 18 3.02 -9.47 13.49
C VAL A 18 4.41 -9.40 14.09
N ALA A 19 5.02 -8.22 14.12
CA ALA A 19 6.35 -8.04 14.70
C ALA A 19 6.40 -8.38 16.21
N MET A 20 5.32 -8.10 16.94
CA MET A 20 5.26 -8.35 18.39
C MET A 20 4.73 -9.74 18.76
N HIS A 21 3.78 -10.30 18.01
CA HIS A 21 3.03 -11.51 18.40
C HIS A 21 3.10 -12.66 17.39
N GLY A 22 3.70 -12.45 16.21
CA GLY A 22 3.75 -13.44 15.15
C GLY A 22 2.57 -13.36 14.19
N SER A 23 2.68 -14.12 13.10
CA SER A 23 1.70 -14.11 11.99
C SER A 23 0.37 -14.76 12.37
N GLU A 24 0.37 -15.66 13.35
CA GLU A 24 -0.81 -16.35 13.87
C GLU A 24 -1.84 -15.36 14.43
N TYR A 25 -1.35 -14.32 15.11
CA TYR A 25 -2.19 -13.28 15.69
C TYR A 25 -2.80 -12.37 14.63
N LEU A 26 -2.18 -12.20 13.47
CA LEU A 26 -2.79 -11.50 12.34
C LEU A 26 -4.05 -12.23 11.88
N TYR A 27 -3.98 -13.56 11.71
CA TYR A 27 -5.14 -14.35 11.31
C TYR A 27 -6.25 -14.28 12.37
N ALA A 28 -5.89 -14.44 13.65
CA ALA A 28 -6.84 -14.34 14.75
C ALA A 28 -7.52 -12.96 14.81
N ALA A 29 -6.75 -11.87 14.72
CA ALA A 29 -7.26 -10.50 14.71
C ALA A 29 -8.14 -10.22 13.49
N THR A 30 -7.80 -10.76 12.32
CA THR A 30 -8.60 -10.60 11.10
C THR A 30 -9.96 -11.28 11.22
N ILE A 31 -9.98 -12.52 11.72
CA ILE A 31 -11.23 -13.26 11.99
C ILE A 31 -12.08 -12.50 13.01
N LEU A 32 -11.48 -12.07 14.12
CA LEU A 32 -12.17 -11.30 15.16
C LEU A 32 -12.74 -9.99 14.59
N THR A 33 -11.97 -9.28 13.76
CA THR A 33 -12.44 -8.05 13.10
C THR A 33 -13.65 -8.32 12.23
N GLY A 34 -13.67 -9.42 11.46
CA GLY A 34 -14.83 -9.83 10.67
C GLY A 34 -16.06 -10.12 11.53
N ILE A 35 -15.89 -10.81 12.65
CA ILE A 35 -16.98 -11.07 13.62
C ILE A 35 -17.53 -9.75 14.17
N LEU A 36 -16.66 -8.83 14.58
CA LEU A 36 -17.07 -7.52 15.08
C LEU A 36 -17.80 -6.70 14.01
N GLN A 37 -17.36 -6.75 12.76
CA GLN A 37 -18.03 -6.08 11.64
C GLN A 37 -19.43 -6.64 11.39
N LEU A 38 -19.61 -7.96 11.44
CA LEU A 38 -20.92 -8.61 11.31
C LEU A 38 -21.87 -8.20 12.45
N LEU A 39 -21.36 -8.18 13.69
CA LEU A 39 -22.14 -7.73 14.85
C LEU A 39 -22.55 -6.26 14.74
N MET A 40 -21.62 -5.37 14.39
CA MET A 40 -21.91 -3.96 14.18
C MET A 40 -22.91 -3.73 13.03
N GLY A 41 -22.82 -4.53 11.98
CA GLY A 41 -23.77 -4.54 10.86
C GLY A 41 -25.18 -4.96 11.30
N ALA A 42 -25.29 -6.05 12.07
CA ALA A 42 -26.56 -6.54 12.61
C ALA A 42 -27.22 -5.51 13.55
N LEU A 43 -26.42 -4.82 14.37
CA LEU A 43 -26.88 -3.77 15.27
C LEU A 43 -27.10 -2.40 14.57
N LYS A 44 -26.87 -2.29 13.26
CA LYS A 44 -27.00 -1.07 12.45
C LYS A 44 -26.17 0.11 12.97
N PHE A 45 -24.97 -0.17 13.49
CA PHE A 45 -24.06 0.85 14.02
C PHE A 45 -23.46 1.78 12.94
N GLY A 46 -23.70 1.52 11.66
CA GLY A 46 -23.19 2.34 10.55
C GLY A 46 -23.60 3.81 10.62
N ARG A 47 -24.74 4.15 11.23
CA ARG A 47 -25.15 5.55 11.44
C ARG A 47 -24.16 6.31 12.34
N PHE A 48 -23.47 5.65 13.26
CA PHE A 48 -22.58 6.32 14.19
C PHE A 48 -21.24 6.73 13.56
N ILE A 49 -20.88 6.18 12.40
CA ILE A 49 -19.67 6.58 11.66
C ILE A 49 -19.71 8.08 11.32
N THR A 50 -20.89 8.68 11.17
CA THR A 50 -21.02 10.12 10.91
C THR A 50 -20.59 11.00 12.08
N PHE A 51 -20.43 10.45 13.29
CA PHE A 51 -19.90 11.19 14.45
C PHE A 51 -18.37 11.26 14.48
N VAL A 52 -17.67 10.51 13.61
CA VAL A 52 -16.21 10.58 13.53
C VAL A 52 -15.81 11.95 12.97
N PRO A 53 -15.04 12.76 13.71
CA PRO A 53 -14.66 14.09 13.25
C PRO A 53 -13.81 14.04 11.97
N GLN A 54 -14.07 14.96 11.03
CA GLN A 54 -13.27 15.12 9.82
C GLN A 54 -11.76 15.32 10.09
N PRO A 55 -11.34 16.04 11.15
CA PRO A 55 -9.92 16.16 11.49
C PRO A 55 -9.25 14.82 11.81
N VAL A 56 -9.96 13.87 12.42
CA VAL A 56 -9.43 12.54 12.74
C VAL A 56 -9.19 11.74 11.46
N SER A 57 -10.19 11.74 10.56
CA SER A 57 -10.09 11.03 9.28
C SER A 57 -8.97 11.60 8.39
N THR A 58 -8.86 12.93 8.31
CA THR A 58 -7.81 13.60 7.54
C THR A 58 -6.42 13.37 8.15
N GLY A 59 -6.30 13.48 9.47
CA GLY A 59 -5.06 13.19 10.19
C GLY A 59 -4.58 11.76 9.98
N PHE A 60 -5.50 10.79 10.04
CA PHE A 60 -5.20 9.38 9.78
C PHE A 60 -4.66 9.18 8.36
N VAL A 61 -5.32 9.72 7.33
CA VAL A 61 -4.87 9.56 5.93
C VAL A 61 -3.51 10.21 5.69
N ASN A 62 -3.26 11.40 6.25
CA ASN A 62 -1.97 12.08 6.14
C ASN A 62 -0.84 11.27 6.80
N SER A 63 -1.10 10.76 8.01
CA SER A 63 -0.14 9.89 8.71
C SER A 63 0.14 8.63 7.91
N LEU A 64 -0.90 7.99 7.35
CA LEU A 64 -0.75 6.79 6.54
C LEU A 64 0.11 7.04 5.29
N ALA A 65 -0.10 8.16 4.59
CA ALA A 65 0.70 8.52 3.42
C ALA A 65 2.19 8.69 3.78
N ILE A 66 2.47 9.36 4.91
CA ILE A 66 3.83 9.54 5.42
C ILE A 66 4.45 8.19 5.79
N ILE A 67 3.73 7.32 6.50
CA ILE A 67 4.22 5.99 6.89
C ILE A 67 4.57 5.15 5.66
N ILE A 68 3.69 5.12 4.65
CA ILE A 68 3.94 4.38 3.40
C ILE A 68 5.20 4.91 2.71
N PHE A 69 5.36 6.23 2.63
CA PHE A 69 6.54 6.85 2.04
C PHE A 69 7.82 6.52 2.82
N LEU A 70 7.78 6.66 4.15
CA LEU A 70 8.90 6.34 5.03
C LEU A 70 9.27 4.85 4.95
N ALA A 71 8.29 3.96 4.77
CA ALA A 71 8.52 2.53 4.60
C ALA A 71 9.28 2.20 3.31
N GLN A 72 9.33 3.11 2.32
CA GLN A 72 10.13 2.92 1.11
C GLN A 72 11.60 3.32 1.30
N LEU A 73 11.91 4.23 2.24
CA LEU A 73 13.27 4.77 2.41
C LEU A 73 14.35 3.72 2.74
N PRO A 74 14.09 2.65 3.52
CA PRO A 74 15.05 1.58 3.72
C PRO A 74 15.57 0.98 2.41
N ASN A 75 14.73 0.90 1.37
CA ASN A 75 15.11 0.35 0.06
C ASN A 75 16.11 1.24 -0.71
N PHE A 76 16.43 2.45 -0.23
CA PHE A 76 17.45 3.33 -0.82
C PHE A 76 18.81 3.22 -0.12
N LYS A 77 18.87 2.60 1.06
CA LYS A 77 20.09 2.56 1.87
C LYS A 77 21.07 1.53 1.32
N GLY A 78 22.29 1.99 1.02
CA GLY A 78 23.37 1.13 0.52
C GLY A 78 23.16 0.66 -0.93
N GLU A 79 22.21 1.25 -1.65
CA GLU A 79 21.85 0.84 -3.00
C GLU A 79 22.68 1.51 -4.10
N SER A 80 22.78 0.79 -5.23
CA SER A 80 23.58 1.19 -6.37
C SER A 80 22.82 2.12 -7.33
N TRP A 81 23.55 2.86 -8.19
CA TRP A 81 22.96 3.79 -9.17
C TRP A 81 21.82 3.22 -10.06
N PRO A 82 21.78 1.92 -10.44
CA PRO A 82 20.66 1.37 -11.20
C PRO A 82 19.34 1.43 -10.43
N MET A 83 19.34 1.29 -9.10
CA MET A 83 18.14 1.42 -8.27
C MET A 83 17.49 2.80 -8.45
N TYR A 84 18.29 3.86 -8.37
CA TYR A 84 17.82 5.23 -8.55
C TYR A 84 17.27 5.49 -9.95
N LEU A 85 17.96 5.00 -10.99
CA LEU A 85 17.46 5.08 -12.37
C LEU A 85 16.15 4.31 -12.54
N MET A 86 16.02 3.16 -11.88
CA MET A 86 14.81 2.38 -11.96
C MET A 86 13.63 3.09 -11.27
N VAL A 87 13.85 3.69 -10.10
CA VAL A 87 12.82 4.50 -9.44
C VAL A 87 12.41 5.68 -10.32
N ILE A 88 13.36 6.43 -10.86
CA ILE A 88 13.08 7.57 -11.75
C ILE A 88 12.32 7.10 -12.99
N GLY A 89 12.77 6.02 -13.64
CA GLY A 89 12.09 5.44 -14.80
C GLY A 89 10.65 5.02 -14.49
N THR A 90 10.42 4.39 -13.33
CA THR A 90 9.09 3.99 -12.85
C THR A 90 8.18 5.20 -12.69
N LEU A 91 8.65 6.26 -12.03
CA LEU A 91 7.89 7.49 -11.84
C LEU A 91 7.59 8.17 -13.18
N LEU A 92 8.56 8.24 -14.09
CA LEU A 92 8.36 8.78 -15.43
C LEU A 92 7.27 8.02 -16.18
N ILE A 93 7.26 6.68 -16.15
CA ILE A 93 6.19 5.89 -16.79
C ILE A 93 4.84 6.18 -16.14
N ILE A 94 4.76 6.19 -14.80
CA ILE A 94 3.51 6.42 -14.08
C ILE A 94 2.90 7.78 -14.41
N TYR A 95 3.73 8.83 -14.49
CA TYR A 95 3.27 10.20 -14.74
C TYR A 95 3.10 10.54 -16.23
N LEU A 96 3.98 10.09 -17.13
CA LEU A 96 3.98 10.49 -18.55
C LEU A 96 3.09 9.62 -19.44
N LEU A 97 3.06 8.30 -19.21
CA LEU A 97 2.27 7.37 -20.03
C LEU A 97 0.77 7.70 -20.08
N PRO A 98 0.08 8.09 -18.98
CA PRO A 98 -1.34 8.41 -19.04
C PRO A 98 -1.67 9.67 -19.86
N LEU A 99 -0.65 10.49 -20.20
CA LEU A 99 -0.84 11.62 -21.11
C LEU A 99 -0.95 11.14 -22.57
N VAL A 100 -0.34 10.01 -22.91
CA VAL A 100 -0.36 9.44 -24.27
C VAL A 100 -1.52 8.45 -24.43
N THR A 101 -1.72 7.56 -23.45
CA THR A 101 -2.78 6.55 -23.50
C THR A 101 -3.42 6.32 -22.14
N LYS A 102 -4.76 6.27 -22.11
CA LYS A 102 -5.55 6.00 -20.91
C LYS A 102 -6.16 4.61 -20.89
N ALA A 103 -5.93 3.81 -21.94
CA ALA A 103 -6.55 2.50 -22.09
C ALA A 103 -5.95 1.46 -21.12
N ILE A 104 -4.69 1.65 -20.70
CA ILE A 104 -3.95 0.71 -19.86
C ILE A 104 -3.47 1.46 -18.59
N PRO A 105 -3.61 0.88 -17.38
CA PRO A 105 -3.07 1.46 -16.16
C PRO A 105 -1.54 1.64 -16.23
N SER A 106 -1.06 2.87 -16.00
CA SER A 106 0.38 3.18 -16.13
C SER A 106 1.25 2.44 -15.12
N ALA A 107 0.73 2.18 -13.91
CA ALA A 107 1.40 1.37 -12.90
C ALA A 107 1.65 -0.08 -13.37
N LEU A 108 0.72 -0.66 -14.12
CA LEU A 108 0.89 -2.02 -14.66
C LEU A 108 2.02 -2.04 -15.69
N VAL A 109 2.04 -1.06 -16.58
CA VAL A 109 3.11 -0.92 -17.59
C VAL A 109 4.45 -0.70 -16.92
N ALA A 110 4.51 0.16 -15.89
CA ALA A 110 5.73 0.39 -15.13
C ALA A 110 6.26 -0.91 -14.52
N ILE A 111 5.43 -1.69 -13.83
CA ILE A 111 5.87 -2.98 -13.25
C ILE A 111 6.45 -3.89 -14.34
N ILE A 112 5.72 -4.13 -15.43
CA ILE A 112 6.15 -5.05 -16.49
C ILE A 112 7.48 -4.60 -17.12
N VAL A 113 7.58 -3.33 -17.50
CA VAL A 113 8.78 -2.78 -18.15
C VAL A 113 9.99 -2.88 -17.22
N MET A 114 9.82 -2.50 -15.95
CA MET A 114 10.93 -2.50 -14.99
C MET A 114 11.35 -3.92 -14.60
N THR A 115 10.42 -4.87 -14.54
CA THR A 115 10.75 -6.30 -14.36
C THR A 115 11.58 -6.84 -15.52
N ILE A 116 11.22 -6.53 -16.77
CA ILE A 116 12.00 -6.96 -17.95
C ILE A 116 13.42 -6.42 -17.88
N ILE A 117 13.57 -5.12 -17.58
CA ILE A 117 14.87 -4.46 -17.43
C ILE A 117 15.68 -5.12 -16.30
N ALA A 118 15.08 -5.34 -15.13
CA ALA A 118 15.76 -5.94 -13.98
C ALA A 118 16.33 -7.33 -14.30
N VAL A 119 15.52 -8.18 -14.95
CA VAL A 119 15.91 -9.55 -15.30
C VAL A 119 17.01 -9.57 -16.36
N TRP A 120 16.89 -8.74 -17.41
CA TRP A 120 17.87 -8.69 -18.49
C TRP A 120 19.23 -8.15 -18.05
N PHE A 121 19.24 -7.11 -17.22
CA PHE A 121 20.47 -6.47 -16.75
C PHE A 121 21.04 -7.11 -15.48
N LYS A 122 20.37 -8.14 -14.90
CA LYS A 122 20.71 -8.74 -13.61
C LYS A 122 21.01 -7.67 -12.55
N ALA A 123 20.17 -6.64 -12.51
CA ALA A 123 20.43 -5.47 -11.70
C ALA A 123 20.51 -5.87 -10.22
N PRO A 124 21.60 -5.53 -9.49
CA PRO A 124 21.73 -5.83 -8.08
C PRO A 124 20.90 -4.83 -7.29
N VAL A 125 19.59 -5.07 -7.22
CA VAL A 125 18.63 -4.27 -6.45
C VAL A 125 18.04 -5.16 -5.38
N GLN A 126 17.97 -4.65 -4.14
CA GLN A 126 17.25 -5.31 -3.05
C GLN A 126 15.79 -5.60 -3.48
N THR A 127 15.43 -6.88 -3.46
CA THR A 127 14.07 -7.39 -3.64
C THR A 127 13.39 -7.66 -2.31
#